data_AF-A0A151F0Y1-F1
#
_entry.id   AF-A0A151F0Y1-F1
#
_cell.length_a   1.000
_cell.length_b   1.000
_cell.length_c   1.000
_cell.angle_alpha   90.00
_cell.angle_beta   90.00
_cell.angle_gamma   90.00
#
_symmetry.space_group_name_H-M   'P 1'
#
loop_
_entity.id
_entity.type
_entity.pdbx_description
1 polymer ?
#
loop_
_entity_poly.entity_id
_entity_poly.type
_entity_poly.pdbx_seq_one_letter_code
_entity_poly.pdbx_strand_id
1 'polypeptide(L)'
;MGCIVLNEVVKICEHKKIFKRNKRGIKTKILGVFLYHRGLSYRDTSKILGVIEPSSYEAVHYWYKQFQELFAISPKERRAIALDEKPKLKDLRNRSFFGLLLMLILKRFLVFIYQIQELVLIQVLF
;
A
#
# COMPACT_ATOMS: atom_id res chain seq x y z
N MET A 1 -5.63 -0.13 -22.34
CA MET A 1 -5.96 1.07 -21.56
C MET A 1 -5.38 0.92 -20.15
N GLY A 2 -4.13 1.33 -19.92
CA GLY A 2 -3.53 1.27 -18.58
C GLY A 2 -4.12 2.37 -17.69
N CYS A 3 -4.43 2.07 -16.43
CA CYS A 3 -4.93 3.05 -15.46
C CYS A 3 -4.00 4.27 -15.44
N ILE A 4 -4.50 5.43 -15.91
CA ILE A 4 -3.78 6.72 -15.98
C ILE A 4 -3.10 7.02 -14.65
N VAL A 5 -3.80 6.73 -13.55
CA VAL A 5 -3.32 7.01 -12.21
C VAL A 5 -2.07 6.21 -11.83
N LEU A 6 -1.97 4.94 -12.23
CA LEU A 6 -0.79 4.13 -11.91
C LEU A 6 0.45 4.66 -12.65
N ASN A 7 0.27 5.14 -13.89
CA ASN A 7 1.36 5.72 -14.66
C ASN A 7 1.88 7.02 -14.04
N GLU A 8 0.99 7.88 -13.51
CA GLU A 8 1.41 9.10 -12.82
C GLU A 8 2.15 8.80 -11.52
N VAL A 9 1.66 7.86 -10.71
CA VAL A 9 2.38 7.42 -9.49
C VAL A 9 3.76 6.87 -9.86
N VAL A 10 3.87 6.07 -10.93
CA VAL A 10 5.16 5.56 -11.43
C VAL A 10 6.10 6.71 -11.79
N LYS A 11 5.64 7.69 -12.58
CA LYS A 11 6.45 8.86 -12.95
C LYS A 11 6.96 9.63 -11.72
N ILE A 12 6.10 9.87 -10.73
CA ILE A 12 6.49 10.55 -9.48
C ILE A 12 7.56 9.73 -8.75
N CYS A 13 7.37 8.42 -8.65
CA CYS A 13 8.32 7.53 -7.96
C CYS A 13 9.68 7.47 -8.66
N GLU A 14 9.68 7.47 -9.99
CA GLU A 14 10.88 7.50 -10.82
C GLU A 14 11.61 8.84 -10.71
N HIS A 15 10.89 9.96 -10.86
CA HIS A 15 11.45 11.31 -10.76
C HIS A 15 12.06 11.57 -9.37
N LYS A 16 11.35 11.20 -8.30
CA LYS A 16 11.82 11.35 -6.92
C LYS A 16 12.84 10.28 -6.49
N LYS A 17 13.15 9.31 -7.35
CA LYS A 17 14.07 8.18 -7.07
C LYS A 17 13.80 7.49 -5.72
N ILE A 18 12.52 7.29 -5.39
CA ILE A 18 12.08 6.80 -4.08
C ILE A 18 12.69 5.43 -3.78
N PHE A 19 12.68 4.55 -4.77
CA PHE A 19 13.22 3.21 -4.64
C PHE A 19 14.70 3.19 -5.04
N LYS A 20 15.59 3.05 -4.06
CA LYS A 20 17.04 3.03 -4.30
C LYS A 20 17.51 1.79 -5.07
N ARG A 21 16.84 0.63 -4.91
CA ARG A 21 17.26 -0.66 -5.50
C ARG A 21 16.35 -1.08 -6.64
N ASN A 22 16.88 -1.16 -7.86
CA ASN A 22 16.10 -1.49 -9.07
C ASN A 22 16.15 -2.97 -9.50
N LYS A 23 16.24 -3.91 -8.55
CA LYS A 23 16.15 -5.35 -8.85
C LYS A 23 14.75 -5.83 -9.26
N ARG A 24 13.70 -5.07 -8.94
CA ARG A 24 12.30 -5.40 -9.18
C ARG A 24 11.61 -4.25 -9.91
N GLY A 25 10.60 -4.56 -10.71
CA GLY A 25 9.83 -3.57 -11.46
C GLY A 25 9.19 -2.53 -10.55
N ILE A 26 9.20 -1.26 -10.94
CA ILE A 26 8.65 -0.18 -10.11
C ILE A 26 7.15 -0.37 -9.85
N LYS A 27 6.42 -0.91 -10.83
CA LYS A 27 5.00 -1.27 -10.69
C LYS A 27 4.78 -2.33 -9.60
N THR A 28 5.62 -3.36 -9.55
CA THR A 28 5.59 -4.40 -8.50
C THR A 28 5.82 -3.79 -7.12
N LYS A 29 6.79 -2.87 -7.01
CA LYS A 29 7.08 -2.18 -5.75
C LYS A 29 5.90 -1.35 -5.27
N ILE A 30 5.34 -0.52 -6.15
CA ILE A 30 4.18 0.34 -5.86
C ILE A 30 2.98 -0.51 -5.43
N LEU A 31 2.72 -1.61 -6.15
CA LEU A 31 1.67 -2.55 -5.78
C LEU A 31 1.90 -3.15 -4.38
N GLY A 32 3.13 -3.57 -4.07
CA GLY A 32 3.48 -4.09 -2.75
C GLY A 32 3.27 -3.08 -1.63
N VAL A 33 3.64 -1.82 -1.85
CA VAL A 33 3.40 -0.72 -0.90
C VAL A 33 1.91 -0.53 -0.67
N PHE A 34 1.10 -0.49 -1.73
CA PHE A 34 -0.35 -0.29 -1.61
C PHE A 34 -1.06 -1.46 -0.92
N LEU A 35 -0.69 -2.69 -1.23
CA LEU A 35 -1.22 -3.88 -0.58
C LEU A 35 -0.95 -3.84 0.93
N TYR A 36 0.29 -3.53 1.33
CA TYR A 36 0.63 -3.39 2.74
C TYR A 36 -0.08 -2.21 3.41
N HIS A 37 -0.13 -1.03 2.76
CA HIS A 37 -0.80 0.15 3.30
C HIS A 37 -2.29 -0.10 3.57
N ARG A 38 -2.93 -1.01 2.82
CA ARG A 38 -4.32 -1.45 3.06
C ARG A 38 -4.51 -2.48 4.16
N GLY A 39 -3.45 -2.86 4.86
CA GLY A 39 -3.49 -3.71 6.05
C GLY A 39 -3.16 -5.17 5.80
N LEU A 40 -2.65 -5.53 4.61
CA LEU A 40 -2.08 -6.86 4.40
C LEU A 40 -0.75 -6.99 5.13
N SER A 41 -0.49 -8.17 5.69
CA SER A 41 0.82 -8.47 6.27
C SER A 41 1.90 -8.48 5.18
N TYR A 42 3.17 -8.24 5.53
CA TYR A 42 4.27 -8.35 4.56
C TYR A 42 4.35 -9.74 3.91
N ARG A 43 3.99 -10.79 4.65
CA ARG A 43 4.00 -12.18 4.16
C ARG A 43 2.89 -12.41 3.14
N ASP A 44 1.69 -11.94 3.40
CA ASP A 44 0.57 -12.10 2.47
C ASP A 44 0.76 -11.25 1.22
N THR A 45 1.26 -10.02 1.39
CA THR A 45 1.66 -9.17 0.25
C THR A 45 2.73 -9.86 -0.60
N SER A 46 3.77 -10.43 0.01
CA SER A 46 4.81 -11.18 -0.71
C SER A 46 4.26 -12.38 -1.48
N LYS A 47 3.32 -13.14 -0.90
CA LYS A 47 2.64 -14.25 -1.59
C LYS A 47 1.83 -13.78 -2.80
N ILE A 48 1.06 -12.71 -2.65
CA ILE A 48 0.26 -12.13 -3.75
C ILE A 48 1.18 -11.63 -4.86
N LEU A 49 2.24 -10.89 -4.50
CA LEU A 49 3.22 -10.41 -5.47
C LEU A 49 3.95 -11.55 -6.18
N GLY A 50 4.16 -12.69 -5.50
CA GLY A 50 4.81 -13.86 -6.07
C GLY A 50 4.12 -14.43 -7.32
N VAL A 51 2.83 -14.16 -7.51
CA VAL A 51 2.09 -14.52 -8.75
C VAL A 51 2.55 -13.69 -9.95
N ILE A 52 3.03 -12.47 -9.71
CA ILE A 52 3.46 -11.53 -10.76
C ILE A 52 4.99 -11.54 -10.88
N GLU A 53 5.67 -11.29 -9.77
CA GLU A 53 7.12 -11.23 -9.67
C GLU A 53 7.57 -11.65 -8.24
N PRO A 54 8.29 -12.78 -8.10
CA PRO A 54 8.73 -13.30 -6.81
C PRO A 54 9.48 -12.27 -5.97
N SER A 55 8.92 -11.92 -4.81
CA SER A 55 9.44 -10.87 -3.94
C SER A 55 9.38 -11.31 -2.49
N SER A 56 10.47 -11.14 -1.74
CA SER A 56 10.50 -11.51 -0.32
C SER A 56 9.69 -10.52 0.52
N TYR A 57 9.23 -10.94 1.70
CA TYR A 57 8.49 -10.06 2.60
C TYR A 57 9.36 -8.91 3.12
N GLU A 58 10.68 -9.12 3.28
CA GLU A 58 11.65 -8.07 3.60
C GLU A 58 11.73 -7.02 2.50
N ALA A 59 11.67 -7.44 1.22
CA ALA A 59 11.67 -6.51 0.11
C ALA A 59 10.47 -5.57 0.18
N VAL A 60 9.27 -6.11 0.48
CA VAL A 60 8.05 -5.31 0.68
C VAL A 60 8.20 -4.33 1.85
N HIS A 61 8.78 -4.77 2.97
CA HIS A 61 9.07 -3.91 4.11
C HIS A 61 9.98 -2.73 3.72
N TYR A 62 11.07 -2.99 3.01
CA TYR A 62 11.97 -1.93 2.54
C TYR A 62 11.29 -0.96 1.58
N TRP A 63 10.48 -1.45 0.64
CA TRP A 63 9.74 -0.59 -0.28
C TRP A 63 8.76 0.31 0.45
N TYR A 64 8.01 -0.24 1.41
CA TYR A 64 7.10 0.57 2.23
C TYR A 64 7.84 1.62 3.04
N LYS A 65 8.96 1.25 3.67
CA LYS A 65 9.78 2.20 4.44
C LYS A 65 10.31 3.37 3.59
N GLN A 66 10.64 3.12 2.32
CA GLN A 66 11.06 4.16 1.38
C GLN A 66 9.90 5.03 0.91
N PHE A 67 8.70 4.47 0.85
CA PHE A 67 7.51 5.15 0.33
C PHE A 67 6.70 5.87 1.41
N GLN A 68 6.81 5.46 2.68
CA GLN A 68 5.95 5.95 3.78
C GLN A 68 5.98 7.47 3.97
N GLU A 69 7.08 8.13 3.59
CA GLU A 69 7.20 9.59 3.64
C GLU A 69 6.20 10.29 2.71
N LEU A 70 5.79 9.65 1.61
CA LEU A 70 4.72 10.17 0.76
C LEU A 70 3.33 10.10 1.42
N PHE A 71 3.14 9.21 2.40
CA PHE A 71 1.91 9.10 3.17
C PHE A 71 1.97 9.90 4.48
N ALA A 72 3.11 10.52 4.79
CA ALA A 72 3.25 11.30 6.01
C ALA A 72 2.38 12.54 5.92
N ILE A 73 1.23 12.51 6.61
CA ILE A 73 0.44 13.70 6.88
C ILE A 73 1.18 14.45 7.99
N SER A 74 1.47 15.74 7.76
CA SER A 74 2.10 16.57 8.78
C SER A 74 1.25 16.55 10.06
N PRO A 75 1.87 16.31 11.25
CA PRO A 75 1.14 16.38 12.50
C PRO A 75 0.56 17.79 12.65
N LYS A 76 -0.76 17.92 12.62
CA LYS A 76 -1.43 19.19 12.93
C LYS A 76 -1.34 19.40 14.44
N GLU A 77 -0.89 20.57 14.88
CA GLU A 77 -0.92 20.92 16.31
C GLU A 77 -2.36 20.83 16.83
N ARG A 78 -2.55 20.07 17.91
CA ARG A 78 -3.86 19.92 18.57
C ARG A 78 -3.73 20.37 20.01
N ARG A 79 -4.68 21.22 20.43
CA ARG A 79 -4.78 21.70 21.82
C ARG A 79 -5.18 20.58 22.80
N ALA A 80 -5.72 19.47 22.29
CA ALA A 80 -6.09 18.28 23.05
C ALA A 80 -5.92 17.02 22.18
N ILE A 81 -5.52 15.91 22.81
CA ILE A 81 -5.32 14.60 22.16
C ILE A 81 -6.35 13.63 22.76
N ALA A 82 -7.25 13.11 21.92
CA ALA A 82 -8.12 12.02 22.33
C ALA A 82 -7.30 10.72 22.36
N LEU A 83 -7.10 10.17 23.55
CA LEU A 83 -6.48 8.86 23.77
C LEU A 83 -7.60 7.83 23.81
N ASP A 84 -7.85 7.17 22.67
CA ASP A 84 -8.72 6.00 22.61
C ASP A 84 -7.86 4.76 22.86
N GLU A 85 -8.01 4.14 24.03
CA GLU A 85 -7.34 2.89 24.35
C GLU A 85 -7.91 1.78 23.46
N LYS A 86 -7.22 1.50 22.34
CA LYS A 86 -7.56 0.32 21.55
C LYS A 86 -7.14 -0.93 22.32
N PRO A 87 -8.05 -1.88 22.58
CA PRO A 87 -7.70 -3.12 23.24
C PRO A 87 -6.61 -3.84 22.44
N LYS A 88 -5.63 -4.44 23.14
CA LYS A 88 -4.59 -5.28 22.53
C LYS A 88 -5.27 -6.41 21.76
N LEU A 89 -5.29 -6.34 20.43
CA LEU A 89 -5.72 -7.43 19.56
C LEU A 89 -4.82 -8.64 19.82
N LYS A 90 -5.33 -9.63 20.56
CA LYS A 90 -4.74 -10.97 20.62
C LYS A 90 -4.93 -11.62 19.24
N ASP A 91 -3.82 -12.09 18.70
CA ASP A 91 -3.64 -12.77 17.43
C ASP A 91 -4.71 -13.85 17.16
N LEU A 92 -5.70 -13.54 16.31
CA LEU A 92 -6.69 -14.51 15.82
C LEU A 92 -6.20 -15.15 14.52
N ARG A 93 -5.15 -15.97 14.62
CA ARG A 93 -4.75 -16.87 13.54
C ARG A 93 -5.68 -18.08 13.46
N ASN A 94 -6.72 -18.00 12.63
CA ASN A 94 -7.45 -19.18 12.14
C ASN A 94 -7.29 -19.33 10.63
N ARG A 95 -6.85 -20.53 10.21
CA ARG A 95 -6.33 -20.87 8.87
C ARG A 95 -7.39 -21.16 7.79
N SER A 96 -8.60 -20.62 7.91
CA SER A 96 -9.71 -20.89 6.98
C SER A 96 -10.23 -19.64 6.25
N PHE A 97 -9.36 -18.65 6.04
CA PHE A 97 -9.74 -17.38 5.41
C PHE A 97 -9.31 -17.21 3.95
N PHE A 98 -8.61 -18.15 3.30
CA PHE A 98 -7.99 -17.86 2.00
C PHE A 98 -9.01 -17.49 0.88
N GLY A 99 -10.15 -18.18 0.80
CA GLY A 99 -11.18 -17.90 -0.21
C GLY A 99 -12.00 -16.63 0.07
N LEU A 100 -12.40 -16.42 1.33
CA LEU A 100 -13.11 -15.22 1.77
C LEU A 100 -12.21 -13.97 1.75
N LEU A 101 -10.93 -14.13 2.07
CA LEU A 101 -9.91 -13.08 1.98
C LEU A 101 -9.66 -12.70 0.53
N LEU A 102 -9.58 -13.64 -0.42
CA LEU A 102 -9.42 -13.31 -1.84
C LEU A 102 -10.64 -12.53 -2.36
N MET A 103 -11.84 -12.92 -1.97
CA MET A 103 -13.08 -12.23 -2.36
C MET A 103 -13.22 -10.84 -1.71
N LEU A 104 -12.81 -10.69 -0.45
CA LEU A 104 -12.74 -9.40 0.25
C LEU A 104 -11.63 -8.51 -0.31
N ILE A 105 -10.47 -9.06 -0.66
CA ILE A 105 -9.38 -8.34 -1.32
C ILE A 105 -9.89 -7.80 -2.66
N LEU A 106 -10.54 -8.62 -3.50
CA LEU A 106 -11.06 -8.19 -4.81
C LEU A 106 -12.14 -7.11 -4.70
N LYS A 107 -13.14 -7.28 -3.81
CA LYS A 107 -14.18 -6.24 -3.59
C LYS A 107 -13.58 -4.93 -3.07
N ARG A 108 -12.56 -5.01 -2.20
CA ARG A 108 -11.90 -3.84 -1.61
C ARG A 108 -10.88 -3.21 -2.56
N PHE A 109 -10.36 -3.98 -3.54
CA PHE A 109 -9.50 -3.50 -4.63
C PHE A 109 -10.28 -2.63 -5.64
N LEU A 110 -11.54 -2.95 -5.93
CA LEU A 110 -12.39 -2.11 -6.78
C LEU A 110 -12.64 -0.74 -6.13
N VAL A 111 -13.01 -0.71 -4.84
CA VAL A 111 -13.16 0.54 -4.08
C VAL A 111 -11.85 1.34 -4.03
N PHE A 112 -10.71 0.66 -4.02
CA PHE A 112 -9.38 1.29 -4.03
C PHE A 112 -9.07 2.01 -5.36
N ILE A 113 -9.48 1.46 -6.52
CA ILE A 113 -9.31 2.14 -7.81
C ILE A 113 -10.06 3.49 -7.81
N TYR A 114 -11.29 3.51 -7.27
CA TYR A 114 -12.08 4.74 -7.14
C TYR A 114 -11.45 5.76 -6.15
N GLN A 115 -10.90 5.30 -5.02
CA GLN A 115 -10.34 6.19 -4.01
C GLN A 115 -8.97 6.78 -4.40
N ILE A 116 -8.21 6.05 -5.22
CA ILE A 116 -6.97 6.52 -5.85
C ILE A 116 -7.27 7.62 -6.88
N GLN A 117 -8.40 7.57 -7.61
CA GLN A 117 -8.81 8.65 -8.50
C GLN A 117 -9.08 9.96 -7.75
N GLU A 118 -9.73 9.91 -6.59
CA GLU A 118 -10.01 11.10 -5.75
C GLU A 118 -8.75 11.73 -5.15
N LEU A 119 -7.85 10.92 -4.58
CA LEU A 119 -6.61 11.41 -3.97
C LEU A 119 -5.67 12.08 -4.98
N VAL A 120 -5.65 11.61 -6.22
CA VAL A 120 -4.87 12.22 -7.29
C VAL A 120 -5.58 13.46 -7.86
N LEU A 121 -6.91 13.49 -7.91
CA LEU A 121 -7.66 14.69 -8.27
C LEU A 121 -7.33 15.86 -7.33
N ILE A 122 -7.21 15.58 -6.03
CA ILE A 122 -6.90 16.57 -5.00
C ILE A 122 -5.46 17.11 -5.12
N GLN A 123 -4.50 16.32 -5.61
CA GLN A 123 -3.12 16.76 -5.83
C GLN A 123 -2.86 17.41 -7.20
N VAL A 124 -3.77 17.30 -8.17
CA VAL A 124 -3.67 17.95 -9.49
C VAL A 124 -4.42 19.29 -9.52
N LEU A 125 -5.34 19.53 -8.59
CA LEU A 125 -6.10 20.78 -8.44
C LEU A 125 -5.47 21.81 -7.47
N PHE A 126 -4.30 21.51 -6.88
CA PHE A 126 -3.54 22.41 -6.00
C PHE A 126 -2.08 22.51 -6.42
#